data_AF-A0A6P7ZIQ5-F1
#
_entry.id   AF-A0A6P7ZIQ5-F1
#
_cell.length_a   1.000
_cell.length_b   1.000
_cell.length_c   1.000
_cell.angle_alpha   90.00
_cell.angle_beta   90.00
_cell.angle_gamma   90.00
#
_symmetry.space_group_name_H-M   'P 1'
#
loop_
_entity.id
_entity.type
_entity.pdbx_description
1 polymer ?
#
loop_
_entity_poly.entity_id
_entity_poly.type
_entity_poly.pdbx_seq_one_letter_code
_entity_poly.pdbx_strand_id
1 'polypeptide(L)'
;MEGRSRKQATIQPLVKVPHIQVPSSCRNMSLLKDLWPGQSRYLYSIMCVYDRAAGRDLLYRQYQFKLQRQGMLGYLTPEEVTHYMLQLNRSGKDPKNKQTMNLNTNAPMSERSRKVAC
;
A
#
# COMPACT_ATOMS: atom_id res chain seq x y z
N MET A 1 -4.14 -62.66 9.01
CA MET A 1 -3.20 -61.55 9.30
C MET A 1 -3.44 -60.47 8.26
N GLU A 2 -4.42 -59.59 8.50
CA GLU A 2 -4.81 -58.54 7.54
C GLU A 2 -3.87 -57.33 7.65
N GLY A 3 -3.11 -57.07 6.59
CA GLY A 3 -2.25 -55.89 6.49
C GLY A 3 -3.07 -54.62 6.25
N ARG A 4 -3.18 -53.75 7.27
CA ARG A 4 -3.74 -52.40 7.13
C ARG A 4 -2.88 -51.56 6.19
N SER A 5 -3.33 -51.40 4.94
CA SER A 5 -2.78 -50.40 4.03
C SER A 5 -3.11 -48.99 4.52
N ARG A 6 -2.09 -48.23 4.92
CA ARG A 6 -2.19 -46.79 5.19
C ARG A 6 -2.47 -46.08 3.86
N LYS A 7 -3.73 -45.70 3.64
CA LYS A 7 -4.10 -44.79 2.55
C LYS A 7 -3.39 -43.46 2.81
N GLN A 8 -2.43 -43.11 1.96
CA GLN A 8 -1.82 -41.79 1.96
C GLN A 8 -2.92 -40.78 1.62
N ALA A 9 -3.17 -39.83 2.52
CA ALA A 9 -4.06 -38.72 2.24
C ALA A 9 -3.41 -37.84 1.16
N THR A 10 -4.10 -37.67 0.03
CA THR A 10 -3.70 -36.74 -1.02
C THR A 10 -3.70 -35.32 -0.45
N ILE A 11 -2.52 -34.78 -0.13
CA ILE A 11 -2.36 -33.37 0.23
C ILE A 11 -2.63 -32.58 -1.05
N GLN A 12 -3.82 -32.00 -1.18
CA GLN A 12 -4.11 -31.07 -2.27
C GLN A 12 -3.08 -29.94 -2.23
N PRO A 13 -2.55 -29.49 -3.38
CA PRO A 13 -1.51 -28.48 -3.39
C PRO A 13 -2.09 -27.19 -2.79
N LEU A 14 -1.54 -26.82 -1.64
CA LEU A 14 -1.75 -25.56 -0.96
C LEU A 14 -1.76 -24.42 -1.99
N VAL A 15 -2.81 -23.61 -1.98
CA VAL A 15 -2.95 -22.41 -2.81
C VAL A 15 -1.61 -21.67 -2.80
N LYS A 16 -0.95 -21.55 -3.96
CA LYS A 16 0.34 -20.88 -4.06
C LYS A 16 0.16 -19.43 -3.64
N VAL A 17 0.67 -19.08 -2.46
CA VAL A 17 0.66 -17.71 -1.97
C VAL A 17 1.42 -16.85 -2.99
N PRO A 18 0.81 -15.78 -3.53
CA PRO A 18 1.49 -14.90 -4.46
C PRO A 18 2.77 -14.37 -3.83
N HIS A 19 3.87 -14.55 -4.54
CA HIS A 19 5.17 -14.09 -4.08
C HIS A 19 5.21 -12.55 -4.11
N ILE A 20 5.26 -11.93 -2.92
CA ILE A 20 5.29 -10.47 -2.78
C ILE A 20 6.56 -9.92 -3.44
N GLN A 21 6.41 -9.03 -4.41
CA GLN A 21 7.51 -8.33 -5.05
C GLN A 21 7.52 -6.88 -4.58
N VAL A 22 8.71 -6.39 -4.21
CA VAL A 22 8.91 -4.97 -3.88
C VAL A 22 9.09 -4.21 -5.19
N PRO A 23 8.22 -3.24 -5.52
CA PRO A 23 8.38 -2.42 -6.71
C PRO A 23 9.73 -1.69 -6.71
N SER A 24 10.33 -1.52 -7.90
CA SER A 24 11.60 -0.80 -8.06
C SER A 24 11.53 0.64 -7.53
N SER A 25 10.37 1.30 -7.66
CA SER A 25 10.09 2.63 -7.12
C SER A 25 10.22 2.71 -5.60
N CYS A 26 9.91 1.63 -4.89
CA CYS A 26 9.94 1.58 -3.42
C CYS A 26 11.32 1.15 -2.88
N ARG A 27 12.17 0.55 -3.72
CA ARG A 27 13.47 -0.01 -3.31
C ARG A 27 14.43 1.03 -2.72
N ASN A 28 14.28 2.28 -3.14
CA ASN A 28 15.11 3.41 -2.68
C ASN A 28 14.47 4.19 -1.52
N MET A 29 13.31 3.77 -1.00
CA MET A 29 12.73 4.39 0.19
C MET A 29 13.70 4.23 1.37
N SER A 30 13.85 5.28 2.18
CA SER A 30 14.74 5.28 3.36
C SER A 30 14.52 4.08 4.28
N LEU A 31 13.28 3.60 4.39
CA LEU A 31 12.91 2.45 5.22
C LEU A 31 13.29 1.08 4.61
N LEU A 32 13.41 0.99 3.28
CA LEU A 32 13.72 -0.27 2.57
C LEU A 32 15.17 -0.31 2.06
N LYS A 33 15.86 0.82 2.11
CA LYS A 33 17.24 0.97 1.66
C LYS A 33 18.16 0.06 2.49
N ASP A 34 19.17 -0.50 1.82
CA ASP A 34 20.24 -1.30 2.45
C ASP A 34 19.78 -2.59 3.16
N LEU A 35 18.51 -3.00 2.97
CA LEU A 35 17.98 -4.27 3.46
C LEU A 35 18.27 -5.43 2.50
N TRP A 36 18.46 -6.63 3.07
CA TRP A 36 18.53 -7.84 2.26
C TRP A 36 17.21 -8.08 1.52
N PRO A 37 17.20 -8.74 0.34
CA PRO A 37 15.99 -8.94 -0.45
C PRO A 37 14.83 -9.56 0.33
N GLY A 38 15.11 -10.51 1.23
CA GLY A 38 14.10 -11.12 2.10
C GLY A 38 13.54 -10.16 3.16
N GLN A 39 14.40 -9.36 3.79
CA GLN A 39 14.01 -8.35 4.79
C GLN A 39 13.18 -7.23 4.15
N SER A 40 13.62 -6.73 2.99
CA SER A 40 12.91 -5.72 2.21
C SER A 40 11.51 -6.20 1.85
N ARG A 41 11.37 -7.45 1.41
CA ARG A 41 10.06 -8.05 1.09
C ARG A 41 9.16 -8.20 2.31
N TYR A 42 9.72 -8.65 3.44
CA TYR A 42 8.99 -8.78 4.69
C TYR A 42 8.47 -7.41 5.16
N LEU A 43 9.34 -6.40 5.22
CA LEU A 43 8.97 -5.07 5.66
C LEU A 43 7.97 -4.39 4.71
N TYR A 44 8.17 -4.54 3.40
CA TYR A 44 7.21 -4.05 2.40
C TYR A 44 5.83 -4.70 2.56
N SER A 45 5.76 -6.00 2.88
CA SER A 45 4.48 -6.67 3.11
C SER A 45 3.70 -6.06 4.28
N ILE A 46 4.40 -5.68 5.35
CA ILE A 46 3.82 -4.99 6.50
C ILE A 46 3.37 -3.58 6.09
N MET A 47 4.22 -2.84 5.36
CA MET A 47 3.87 -1.51 4.85
C MET A 47 2.57 -1.53 4.03
N CYS A 48 2.39 -2.55 3.17
CA CYS A 48 1.16 -2.72 2.38
C CYS A 48 -0.09 -2.96 3.25
N VAL A 49 0.03 -3.67 4.38
CA VAL A 49 -1.09 -3.89 5.31
C VAL A 49 -1.53 -2.57 5.97
N TYR A 50 -0.57 -1.70 6.26
CA TYR A 50 -0.83 -0.39 6.84
C TYR A 50 -1.10 0.72 5.80
N ASP A 51 -0.98 0.41 4.51
CA ASP A 51 -1.30 1.35 3.44
C ASP A 51 -2.83 1.52 3.33
N ARG A 52 -3.33 2.47 4.12
CA ARG A 52 -4.73 2.84 4.17
C ARG A 52 -5.25 3.36 2.83
N ALA A 53 -4.38 3.91 1.97
CA ALA A 53 -4.79 4.46 0.69
C ALA A 53 -5.17 3.33 -0.28
N ALA A 54 -4.31 2.32 -0.43
CA ALA A 54 -4.58 1.17 -1.29
C ALA A 54 -5.86 0.42 -0.88
N GLY A 55 -6.07 0.23 0.43
CA GLY A 55 -7.29 -0.39 0.95
C GLY A 55 -8.55 0.46 0.71
N ARG A 56 -8.48 1.79 0.92
CA ARG A 56 -9.60 2.71 0.64
C ARG A 56 -9.96 2.73 -0.84
N ASP A 57 -8.98 2.78 -1.73
CA ASP A 57 -9.20 2.78 -3.18
C ASP A 57 -9.92 1.52 -3.65
N LEU A 58 -9.52 0.36 -3.13
CA LEU A 58 -10.19 -0.90 -3.42
C LEU A 58 -11.66 -0.87 -2.96
N LEU A 59 -11.91 -0.40 -1.74
CA LEU A 59 -13.27 -0.26 -1.20
C LEU A 59 -14.12 0.70 -2.05
N TYR A 60 -13.57 1.84 -2.45
CA TYR A 60 -14.28 2.81 -3.28
C TYR A 60 -14.66 2.22 -4.64
N ARG A 61 -13.73 1.54 -5.33
CA ARG A 61 -14.02 0.87 -6.61
C ARG A 61 -15.10 -0.19 -6.46
N GLN A 62 -15.02 -1.00 -5.40
CA GLN A 62 -16.00 -2.04 -5.16
C GLN A 62 -17.39 -1.45 -4.85
N TYR A 63 -17.44 -0.34 -4.11
CA TYR A 63 -18.70 0.34 -3.81
C TYR A 63 -19.29 1.04 -5.04
N GLN A 64 -18.48 1.68 -5.89
CA GLN A 64 -18.92 2.21 -7.19
C GLN A 64 -19.56 1.13 -8.06
N PHE A 65 -18.91 -0.05 -8.16
CA PHE A 65 -19.46 -1.18 -8.90
C PHE A 65 -20.80 -1.65 -8.32
N LYS A 66 -20.92 -1.72 -6.99
CA LYS A 66 -22.18 -2.09 -6.32
C LYS A 66 -23.28 -1.07 -6.60
N LEU A 67 -22.98 0.23 -6.54
CA LEU A 67 -23.93 1.30 -6.85
C LEU A 67 -24.47 1.19 -8.28
N GLN A 68 -23.59 0.99 -9.26
CA GLN A 68 -23.99 0.80 -10.66
C GLN A 68 -24.90 -0.42 -10.81
N ARG A 69 -24.51 -1.56 -10.20
CA ARG A 69 -25.31 -2.78 -10.24
C ARG A 69 -26.67 -2.60 -9.57
N GLN A 70 -26.73 -1.92 -8.44
CA GLN A 70 -27.99 -1.66 -7.74
C GLN A 70 -28.91 -0.70 -8.50
N GLY A 71 -28.34 0.29 -9.20
CA GLY A 71 -29.08 1.15 -10.13
C GLY A 71 -29.66 0.36 -11.30
N MET A 72 -28.87 -0.54 -11.92
CA MET A 72 -29.35 -1.42 -13.00
C MET A 72 -30.47 -2.37 -12.56
N LEU A 73 -30.41 -2.85 -11.31
CA LEU A 73 -31.42 -3.74 -10.74
C LEU A 73 -32.67 -2.99 -10.24
N GLY A 74 -32.70 -1.65 -10.33
CA GLY A 74 -33.83 -0.84 -9.89
C GLY A 74 -33.96 -0.72 -8.37
N TYR A 75 -32.95 -1.11 -7.61
CA TYR A 75 -32.94 -0.94 -6.14
C TYR A 75 -32.63 0.51 -5.72
N LEU A 76 -32.02 1.27 -6.61
CA LEU A 76 -31.66 2.68 -6.40
C LEU A 76 -32.17 3.50 -7.56
N THR A 77 -32.62 4.71 -7.25
CA THR A 77 -32.99 5.70 -8.26
C THR A 77 -31.73 6.27 -8.93
N PRO A 78 -31.84 6.78 -10.18
CA PRO A 78 -30.70 7.41 -10.86
C PRO A 78 -30.10 8.60 -10.09
N GLU A 79 -30.95 9.35 -9.38
CA GLU A 79 -30.55 10.49 -8.55
C GLU A 79 -29.70 10.06 -7.36
N GLU A 80 -30.11 8.98 -6.67
CA GLU A 80 -29.36 8.40 -5.56
C GLU A 80 -28.01 7.85 -6.02
N VAL A 81 -27.97 7.12 -7.13
CA VAL A 81 -26.71 6.60 -7.69
C VAL A 81 -25.74 7.75 -7.98
N THR A 82 -26.25 8.83 -8.58
CA THR A 82 -25.45 10.02 -8.90
C THR A 82 -24.94 10.71 -7.63
N HIS A 83 -25.82 10.88 -6.64
CA HIS A 83 -25.48 11.49 -5.35
C HIS A 83 -24.34 10.73 -4.65
N TYR A 84 -24.47 9.40 -4.52
CA TYR A 84 -23.45 8.59 -3.86
C TYR A 84 -22.14 8.53 -4.68
N MET A 85 -22.20 8.46 -6.01
CA MET A 85 -20.99 8.53 -6.84
C MET A 85 -20.25 9.86 -6.67
N LEU A 86 -20.96 10.99 -6.62
CA LEU A 86 -20.35 12.30 -6.38
C LEU A 86 -19.67 12.38 -5.01
N GLN A 87 -20.29 11.82 -3.97
CA GLN A 87 -19.73 11.79 -2.63
C GLN A 87 -18.43 10.97 -2.57
N LEU A 88 -18.37 9.82 -3.24
CA LEU A 88 -17.16 9.00 -3.34
C LEU A 88 -16.02 9.73 -4.05
N ASN A 89 -16.34 10.41 -5.16
CA ASN A 89 -15.35 11.17 -5.93
C ASN A 89 -14.80 12.39 -5.17
N ARG A 90 -15.57 12.93 -4.20
CA ARG A 90 -15.10 13.97 -3.28
C ARG A 90 -14.25 13.39 -2.15
N SER A 91 -14.64 12.24 -1.60
CA SER A 91 -13.97 11.57 -0.48
C SER A 91 -12.63 10.93 -0.86
N GLY A 92 -12.47 10.49 -2.11
CA GLY A 92 -11.20 9.94 -2.64
C GLY A 92 -10.12 10.98 -2.94
N LYS A 93 -10.44 12.28 -2.84
CA LYS A 93 -9.44 13.35 -2.86
C LYS A 93 -9.03 13.63 -1.42
N ASP A 94 -8.11 12.83 -0.89
CA ASP A 94 -7.41 13.26 0.32
C ASP A 94 -6.81 14.66 0.04
N PRO A 95 -6.96 15.63 0.95
CA PRO A 95 -6.30 16.93 0.79
C PRO A 95 -4.82 16.64 0.70
N LYS A 96 -4.22 16.88 -0.47
CA LYS A 96 -2.76 16.84 -0.64
C LYS A 96 -2.18 17.73 0.45
N ASN A 97 -1.67 17.11 1.50
CA ASN A 97 -1.01 17.82 2.57
C ASN A 97 0.20 18.49 1.92
N LYS A 98 0.11 19.80 1.71
CA LYS A 98 1.22 20.66 1.34
C LYS A 98 2.13 20.75 2.57
N GLN A 99 2.70 19.62 2.97
CA GLN A 99 3.78 19.61 3.94
C GLN A 99 5.06 19.46 3.13
N THR A 100 5.37 20.51 2.39
CA THR A 100 6.76 20.89 2.14
C THR A 100 7.41 21.02 3.51
N MET A 101 8.03 19.95 3.98
CA MET A 101 8.96 20.01 5.11
C MET A 101 10.17 20.82 4.63
N ASN A 102 10.03 22.13 4.73
CA ASN A 102 11.14 23.05 4.81
C ASN A 102 11.84 22.76 6.14
N LEU A 103 12.87 21.94 6.11
CA LEU A 103 13.87 21.84 7.17
C LEU A 103 15.18 22.31 6.55
N ASN A 104 15.27 23.62 6.36
CA ASN A 104 16.54 24.31 6.28
C ASN A 104 16.62 25.27 7.46
N THR A 105 17.25 24.81 8.54
CA THR A 105 17.87 25.68 9.54
C THR A 105 18.84 24.82 10.31
N ASN A 106 20.14 25.06 10.10
CA ASN A 106 21.13 25.33 11.14
C ASN A 106 22.53 25.42 10.53
N ALA A 107 22.94 26.64 10.20
CA ALA A 107 24.32 27.10 10.31
C ALA A 107 24.27 28.41 11.14
N PRO A 108 25.32 28.83 11.87
CA PRO A 108 26.72 28.39 11.78
C PRO A 108 27.33 28.02 13.14
N MET A 109 28.34 27.13 13.15
CA MET A 109 29.33 27.11 14.23
C MET A 109 30.71 27.37 13.65
N SER A 110 31.27 28.45 14.17
CA SER A 110 32.60 29.01 13.98
C SER A 110 33.70 27.96 14.11
N GLU A 111 34.58 27.87 13.11
CA GLU A 111 35.94 27.38 13.36
C GLU A 111 36.98 28.26 12.67
N ARG A 112 37.63 29.04 13.54
CA ARG A 112 38.75 29.92 13.31
C ARG A 112 40.01 29.07 13.40
N SER A 113 40.76 28.87 12.32
CA SER A 113 42.24 28.90 12.37
C SER A 113 42.94 28.82 11.01
N ARG A 114 43.61 29.94 10.72
CA ARG A 114 45.00 30.09 10.24
C ARG A 114 45.38 29.44 8.92
N LYS A 115 45.36 30.30 7.90
CA LYS A 115 46.29 30.29 6.77
C LYS A 115 47.74 30.30 7.29
N VAL A 116 48.57 29.39 6.78
CA VAL A 116 50.02 29.57 6.75
C VAL A 116 50.40 29.58 5.28
N ALA A 117 50.84 30.75 4.82
CA ALA A 117 51.46 30.94 3.51
C ALA A 117 52.68 31.84 3.75
N CYS A 118 53.86 31.23 3.72
CA CYS A 118 55.15 31.75 3.28
C CYS A 118 56.05 30.52 3.12
#